data_AF-A0A2W4SMF7-F1
#
_entry.id   AF-A0A2W4SMF7-F1
#
_cell.length_a   1.000
_cell.length_b   1.000
_cell.length_c   1.000
_cell.angle_alpha   90.00
_cell.angle_beta   90.00
_cell.angle_gamma   90.00
#
_symmetry.space_group_name_H-M   'P 1'
#
loop_
_entity.id
_entity.type
_entity.pdbx_description
1 polymer ?
#
loop_
_entity_poly.entity_id
_entity_poly.type
_entity_poly.pdbx_seq_one_letter_code
_entity_poly.pdbx_strand_id
1 'polypeptide(L)'
;MQMNFTMVLGVVGSIASVVGLLLPVQSKHQKAIHLAYGLGMTLLASAAVWYWQENLRIHNVERAATKLLEQAASDVPTIGFNQAALAFLEKNKDLYPDSYARAQEICNVNKCLWMSMDDNHTVNNQQRQNQKNVCDALIGLIRGIGVLENSQ
;
A
#
# COMPACT_ATOMS: atom_id res chain seq x y z
N MET A 1 -13.90 -7.29 2.50
CA MET A 1 -13.51 -8.71 2.35
C MET A 1 -12.55 -8.75 1.16
N GLN A 2 -11.24 -8.90 1.39
CA GLN A 2 -10.29 -9.05 0.27
C GLN A 2 -10.57 -10.42 -0.37
N MET A 3 -11.11 -10.42 -1.59
CA MET A 3 -11.34 -11.66 -2.32
C MET A 3 -9.97 -12.17 -2.77
N ASN A 4 -9.46 -13.20 -2.11
CA ASN A 4 -8.13 -13.73 -2.36
C ASN A 4 -8.01 -14.15 -3.83
N PHE A 5 -6.84 -13.93 -4.44
CA PHE A 5 -6.55 -14.30 -5.82
C PHE A 5 -6.94 -15.76 -6.15
N THR A 6 -6.70 -16.67 -5.20
CA THR A 6 -7.09 -18.08 -5.27
C THR A 6 -8.61 -18.29 -5.36
N MET A 7 -9.40 -17.44 -4.70
CA MET A 7 -10.87 -17.49 -4.74
C MET A 7 -11.39 -17.04 -6.10
N VAL A 8 -10.79 -16.01 -6.70
CA VAL A 8 -11.15 -15.54 -8.04
C VAL A 8 -10.83 -16.61 -9.09
N LEU A 9 -9.63 -17.19 -9.03
CA LEU A 9 -9.23 -18.32 -9.87
C LEU A 9 -10.19 -19.50 -9.73
N GLY A 10 -10.62 -19.82 -8.52
CA GLY A 10 -11.60 -20.88 -8.26
C GLY A 10 -12.96 -20.61 -8.91
N VAL A 11 -13.49 -19.39 -8.80
CA VAL A 11 -14.77 -19.01 -9.40
C VAL A 11 -14.68 -19.00 -10.93
N VAL A 12 -13.65 -18.36 -11.49
CA VAL A 12 -13.45 -18.29 -12.95
C VAL A 12 -13.22 -19.68 -13.54
N GLY A 13 -12.38 -20.50 -12.89
CA GLY A 13 -12.11 -21.88 -13.31
C GLY A 13 -13.35 -22.78 -13.24
N SER A 14 -14.19 -22.62 -12.21
CA SER A 14 -15.45 -23.36 -12.09
C SER A 14 -16.42 -23.01 -13.23
N ILE A 15 -16.59 -21.70 -13.52
CA ILE A 15 -17.44 -21.24 -14.63
C ILE A 15 -16.91 -21.75 -15.98
N ALA A 16 -15.60 -21.67 -16.22
CA ALA A 16 -14.98 -22.18 -17.45
C ALA A 16 -15.19 -23.69 -17.62
N SER A 17 -15.13 -24.46 -16.53
CA SER A 17 -15.38 -25.90 -16.53
C SER A 17 -16.83 -26.25 -16.87
N VAL A 18 -17.80 -25.53 -16.27
CA VAL A 18 -19.24 -25.71 -16.55
C VAL A 18 -19.55 -25.38 -18.02
N VAL A 19 -19.00 -24.29 -18.54
CA VAL A 19 -19.17 -23.90 -19.95
C VAL A 19 -18.53 -24.93 -20.89
N GLY A 20 -17.38 -25.49 -20.53
CA GLY A 20 -16.73 -26.55 -21.29
C GLY A 20 -17.52 -27.87 -21.33
N LEU A 21 -18.26 -28.20 -20.26
CA LEU A 21 -19.06 -29.41 -20.16
C LEU A 21 -20.39 -29.32 -20.93
N LEU A 22 -20.99 -28.13 -20.98
CA LEU A 22 -22.31 -27.88 -21.58
C LEU A 22 -22.27 -27.63 -23.10
N LEU A 23 -21.08 -27.50 -23.70
CA LEU A 23 -20.96 -27.33 -25.15
C LEU A 23 -21.07 -28.69 -25.88
N PRO A 24 -22.09 -28.90 -26.73
CA PRO A 24 -22.23 -30.13 -27.50
C PRO A 24 -21.23 -30.13 -28.66
N VAL A 25 -20.04 -30.67 -28.43
CA VAL A 25 -18.97 -30.64 -29.44
C VAL A 25 -18.91 -31.93 -30.26
N GLN A 26 -19.12 -31.81 -31.56
CA GLN A 26 -19.14 -32.92 -32.53
C GLN A 26 -17.74 -33.40 -32.98
N SER A 27 -16.67 -32.62 -32.75
CA SER A 27 -15.32 -32.91 -33.27
C SER A 27 -14.18 -32.71 -32.25
N LYS A 28 -13.18 -33.60 -32.26
CA LYS A 28 -11.98 -33.51 -31.41
C LYS A 28 -11.21 -32.20 -31.62
N HIS A 29 -11.21 -31.65 -32.83
CA HIS A 29 -10.57 -30.35 -33.14
C HIS A 29 -11.31 -29.17 -32.50
N GLN A 30 -12.65 -29.18 -32.54
CA GLN A 30 -13.45 -28.14 -31.90
C GLN A 30 -13.28 -28.18 -30.37
N LYS A 31 -13.14 -29.37 -29.77
CA LYS A 31 -12.84 -29.51 -28.33
C LYS A 31 -11.52 -28.84 -27.96
N ALA A 32 -10.47 -29.06 -28.75
CA ALA A 32 -9.16 -28.45 -28.50
C ALA A 32 -9.21 -26.92 -28.60
N ILE A 33 -9.92 -26.37 -29.59
CA ILE A 33 -10.08 -24.92 -29.76
C ILE A 33 -10.82 -24.30 -28.58
N HIS A 34 -11.93 -24.91 -28.13
CA HIS A 34 -12.67 -24.41 -26.97
C HIS A 34 -11.86 -24.47 -25.68
N LEU A 35 -11.06 -25.52 -25.49
CA LEU A 35 -10.19 -25.65 -24.31
C LEU A 35 -9.10 -24.57 -24.33
N ALA A 36 -8.47 -24.34 -25.49
CA ALA A 36 -7.50 -23.25 -25.64
C ALA A 36 -8.12 -21.87 -25.40
N TYR A 37 -9.33 -21.63 -25.90
CA TYR A 37 -10.06 -20.38 -25.68
C TYR A 37 -10.43 -20.18 -24.21
N GLY A 38 -10.96 -21.21 -23.55
CA GLY A 38 -11.29 -21.16 -22.12
C GLY A 38 -10.06 -20.88 -21.26
N LEU A 39 -8.93 -21.51 -21.58
CA LEU A 39 -7.66 -21.28 -20.89
C LEU A 39 -7.16 -19.85 -21.13
N GLY A 40 -7.21 -19.35 -22.37
CA GLY A 40 -6.84 -17.98 -22.70
C GLY A 40 -7.69 -16.95 -21.95
N MET A 41 -9.00 -17.13 -21.91
CA MET A 41 -9.91 -16.26 -21.15
C MET A 41 -9.65 -16.30 -19.65
N THR A 42 -9.36 -17.47 -19.09
CA THR A 42 -9.04 -17.63 -17.66
C THR A 42 -7.74 -16.89 -17.30
N LEU A 43 -6.71 -16.98 -18.17
CA LEU A 43 -5.47 -16.24 -17.97
C LEU A 43 -5.68 -14.73 -18.06
N LEU A 44 -6.42 -14.25 -19.07
CA LEU A 44 -6.74 -12.83 -19.22
C LEU A 44 -7.52 -12.29 -18.02
N ALA A 45 -8.54 -13.02 -17.56
CA ALA A 45 -9.31 -12.64 -16.38
C ALA A 45 -8.44 -12.60 -15.12
N SER A 46 -7.53 -13.56 -14.95
CA SER A 46 -6.62 -13.62 -13.81
C SER A 46 -5.63 -12.43 -13.82
N ALA A 47 -5.07 -12.10 -14.98
CA ALA A 47 -4.19 -10.94 -15.13
C ALA A 47 -4.93 -9.62 -14.86
N ALA A 48 -6.16 -9.47 -15.37
CA ALA A 48 -6.99 -8.29 -15.12
C ALA A 48 -7.31 -8.12 -13.63
N VAL A 49 -7.62 -9.22 -12.93
CA VAL A 49 -7.89 -9.20 -11.48
C VAL A 49 -6.64 -8.87 -10.69
N TRP A 50 -5.50 -9.45 -11.04
CA TRP A 50 -4.22 -9.14 -10.39
C TRP A 50 -3.88 -7.66 -10.52
N TYR A 51 -4.00 -7.10 -11.73
CA TYR A 51 -3.80 -5.67 -11.99
C TYR A 51 -4.77 -4.80 -11.18
N TRP A 52 -6.05 -5.17 -11.14
CA TRP A 52 -7.06 -4.45 -10.35
C TRP A 52 -6.75 -4.46 -8.85
N GLN A 53 -6.24 -5.58 -8.33
CA GLN A 53 -5.87 -5.70 -6.92
C GLN A 53 -4.67 -4.82 -6.56
N GLU A 54 -3.67 -4.71 -7.43
CA GLU A 54 -2.52 -3.84 -7.20
C GLU A 54 -2.93 -2.36 -7.19
N ASN A 55 -3.77 -1.92 -8.13
CA ASN A 55 -4.31 -0.55 -8.12
C ASN A 55 -5.12 -0.25 -6.85
N LEU A 56 -5.97 -1.20 -6.41
CA LEU A 56 -6.69 -1.05 -5.15
C LEU A 56 -5.75 -0.93 -3.95
N ARG A 57 -4.60 -1.62 -3.98
CA ARG A 57 -3.60 -1.52 -2.93
C ARG A 57 -3.03 -0.10 -2.85
N ILE A 58 -2.64 0.47 -4.00
CA ILE A 58 -2.10 1.84 -4.08
C ILE A 58 -3.11 2.84 -3.50
N HIS A 59 -4.36 2.86 -3.98
CA HIS A 59 -5.39 3.77 -3.47
C HIS A 59 -5.71 3.58 -1.98
N ASN A 60 -5.63 2.35 -1.47
CA ASN A 60 -5.81 2.12 -0.04
C ASN A 60 -4.66 2.70 0.79
N VAL A 61 -3.43 2.64 0.27
CA VAL A 61 -2.26 3.25 0.91
C VAL A 61 -2.37 4.77 0.88
N GLU A 62 -2.80 5.37 -0.22
CA GLU A 62 -3.08 6.81 -0.31
C GLU A 62 -4.15 7.26 0.69
N ARG A 63 -5.26 6.52 0.76
CA ARG A 63 -6.33 6.81 1.74
C ARG A 63 -5.81 6.70 3.17
N ALA A 64 -4.96 5.72 3.46
CA ALA A 64 -4.34 5.56 4.77
C ALA A 64 -3.36 6.71 5.08
N ALA A 65 -2.59 7.18 4.09
CA ALA A 65 -1.72 8.35 4.19
C ALA A 65 -2.54 9.62 4.53
N THR A 66 -3.64 9.87 3.81
CA THR A 66 -4.51 11.03 4.06
C THR A 66 -5.10 11.00 5.48
N LYS A 67 -5.60 9.84 5.92
CA LYS A 67 -6.12 9.69 7.30
C LYS A 67 -5.05 9.91 8.37
N LEU A 68 -3.83 9.44 8.12
CA LEU A 68 -2.70 9.66 9.03
C LEU A 68 -2.36 11.16 9.14
N LEU A 69 -2.45 11.90 8.02
CA LEU A 69 -2.22 13.35 7.99
C LEU A 69 -3.35 14.15 8.64
N GLU A 70 -4.61 13.72 8.50
CA GLU A 70 -5.74 14.35 9.18
C GLU A 70 -5.56 14.33 10.70
N GLN A 71 -5.06 13.22 11.24
CA GLN A 71 -4.72 13.10 12.67
C GLN A 71 -3.53 13.98 13.08
N ALA A 72 -2.59 14.21 12.18
CA ALA A 72 -1.44 15.09 12.41
C ALA A 72 -1.81 16.57 12.50
N ALA A 73 -2.89 16.98 11.83
CA ALA A 73 -3.35 18.37 11.80
C ALA A 73 -4.03 18.81 13.11
N SER A 74 -4.57 17.87 13.89
CA SER A 74 -5.27 18.14 15.14
C SER A 74 -4.37 18.19 16.38
N ASP A 75 -3.19 17.56 16.34
CA ASP A 75 -2.30 17.41 17.49
C ASP A 75 -0.96 18.16 17.32
N VAL A 76 -0.40 18.61 18.46
CA VAL A 76 0.99 19.10 18.54
C VAL A 76 1.91 18.00 17.99
N PRO A 77 2.98 18.31 17.22
CA PRO A 77 3.92 17.30 16.72
C PRO A 77 4.42 16.42 17.87
N THR A 78 3.96 15.17 17.88
CA THR A 78 4.29 14.20 18.93
C THR A 78 5.27 13.14 18.40
N ILE A 79 6.03 12.57 19.32
CA ILE A 79 6.81 11.35 19.07
C ILE A 79 5.90 10.24 18.52
N GLY A 80 4.64 10.18 18.96
CA GLY A 80 3.64 9.23 18.49
C GLY A 80 3.34 9.37 16.99
N PHE A 81 3.19 10.59 16.48
CA PHE A 81 3.03 10.81 15.03
C PHE A 81 4.27 10.32 14.27
N ASN A 82 5.48 10.66 14.72
CA ASN A 82 6.71 10.23 14.05
C ASN A 82 6.84 8.70 13.98
N GLN A 83 6.47 8.00 15.06
CA GLN A 83 6.45 6.53 15.10
C GLN A 83 5.38 5.95 14.17
N ALA A 84 4.17 6.52 14.16
CA ALA A 84 3.09 6.09 13.28
C ALA A 84 3.46 6.29 11.80
N ALA A 85 4.06 7.43 11.47
CA ALA A 85 4.57 7.76 10.14
C ALA A 85 5.68 6.80 9.69
N LEU A 86 6.65 6.49 10.55
CA LEU A 86 7.70 5.53 10.24
C LEU A 86 7.14 4.12 10.05
N ALA A 87 6.23 3.66 10.92
CA ALA A 87 5.58 2.36 10.79
C ALA A 87 4.74 2.26 9.51
N PHE A 88 4.05 3.35 9.13
CA PHE A 88 3.33 3.44 7.87
C PHE A 88 4.28 3.28 6.67
N LEU A 89 5.40 4.00 6.66
CA LEU A 89 6.38 3.92 5.58
C LEU A 89 7.07 2.56 5.53
N GLU A 90 7.39 1.96 6.67
CA GLU A 90 7.98 0.62 6.73
C GLU A 90 7.05 -0.45 6.16
N LYS A 91 5.76 -0.39 6.50
CA LYS A 91 4.75 -1.32 5.99
C LYS A 91 4.57 -1.23 4.47
N ASN A 92 4.82 -0.06 3.89
CA ASN A 92 4.63 0.21 2.47
C ASN A 92 5.95 0.45 1.73
N LYS A 93 7.08 -0.01 2.27
CA LYS A 93 8.42 0.20 1.71
C LYS A 93 8.64 -0.46 0.36
N ASP A 94 7.83 -1.45 0.01
CA ASP A 94 7.87 -2.09 -1.30
C ASP A 94 7.26 -1.21 -2.40
N LEU A 95 6.30 -0.35 -2.04
CA LEU A 95 5.73 0.66 -2.93
C LEU A 95 6.54 1.97 -2.90
N TYR A 96 7.08 2.35 -1.74
CA TYR A 96 7.77 3.63 -1.53
C TYR A 96 9.14 3.47 -0.84
N PRO A 97 10.09 2.73 -1.44
CA PRO A 97 11.38 2.43 -0.81
C PRO A 97 12.20 3.69 -0.53
N ASP A 98 12.20 4.65 -1.46
CA ASP A 98 12.97 5.90 -1.34
C ASP A 98 12.43 6.80 -0.23
N SER A 99 11.09 6.89 -0.10
CA SER A 99 10.45 7.64 0.96
C SER A 99 10.76 7.04 2.33
N TYR A 100 10.77 5.70 2.43
CA TYR A 100 11.16 5.01 3.66
C TYR A 100 12.64 5.25 4.00
N ALA A 101 13.55 5.09 3.03
CA ALA A 101 14.98 5.34 3.24
C ALA A 101 15.25 6.78 3.70
N ARG A 102 14.61 7.77 3.06
CA ARG A 102 14.74 9.18 3.44
C ARG A 102 14.17 9.45 4.83
N ALA A 103 13.05 8.82 5.19
CA ALA A 103 12.48 8.94 6.53
C ALA A 103 13.42 8.38 7.61
N GLN A 104 14.09 7.26 7.34
CA GLN A 104 15.11 6.71 8.24
C GLN A 104 16.29 7.67 8.43
N GLU A 105 16.78 8.27 7.35
CA GLU A 105 17.88 9.25 7.39
C GLU A 105 17.50 10.48 8.22
N ILE A 106 16.34 11.09 7.92
CA ILE A 106 15.78 12.20 8.71
C ILE A 106 15.73 11.82 10.19
N CYS A 107 15.31 10.59 10.47
CA CYS A 107 15.15 10.15 11.84
C CYS A 107 16.46 9.93 12.59
N ASN A 108 17.47 9.41 11.90
CA ASN A 108 18.81 9.21 12.45
C ASN A 108 19.48 10.56 12.79
N VAL A 109 19.35 11.54 11.89
CA VAL A 109 19.93 12.88 12.08
C VAL A 109 19.26 13.63 13.25
N ASN A 110 17.95 13.48 13.41
CA ASN A 110 17.16 14.26 14.37
C ASN A 110 16.78 13.49 15.65
N LYS A 111 17.20 12.22 15.77
CA LYS A 111 16.95 11.32 16.91
C LYS A 111 15.46 11.17 17.28
N CYS A 112 14.58 10.74 16.35
CA CYS A 112 13.13 10.70 16.64
C CYS A 112 12.74 9.81 17.84
N LEU A 113 13.57 8.83 18.18
CA LEU A 113 13.29 7.85 19.23
C LEU A 113 13.80 8.28 20.61
N TRP A 114 14.56 9.38 20.69
CA TRP A 114 15.20 9.79 21.94
C TRP A 114 14.27 10.70 22.73
N MET A 115 13.54 10.11 23.66
CA MET A 115 13.02 10.83 24.82
C MET A 115 14.14 10.80 25.85
N SER A 116 14.89 11.89 25.98
CA SER A 116 15.96 11.97 26.98
C SER A 116 15.33 11.89 28.37
N MET A 117 15.42 10.74 29.03
CA MET A 117 15.26 10.63 30.48
C MET A 117 16.54 11.14 31.15
N ASP A 118 16.95 12.38 30.83
CA ASP A 118 17.89 13.09 31.69
C ASP A 118 17.04 13.81 32.72
N ASP A 119 17.30 13.51 34.00
CA ASP A 119 16.67 14.01 35.24
C ASP A 119 16.80 15.53 35.46
N ASN A 120 16.86 16.32 34.38
CA ASN A 120 16.84 17.76 34.44
C ASN A 120 15.75 18.29 33.49
N HIS A 121 14.66 18.77 34.09
CA HIS A 121 13.42 19.27 33.49
C HIS A 121 13.58 20.49 32.55
N THR A 122 14.48 20.42 31.59
CA THR A 122 14.57 21.35 30.46
C THR A 122 14.55 20.53 29.19
N VAL A 123 13.36 20.28 28.66
CA VAL A 123 13.21 19.95 27.23
C VAL A 123 13.93 21.09 26.50
N ASN A 124 15.11 20.80 25.97
CA ASN A 124 15.89 21.87 25.36
C ASN A 124 15.12 22.33 24.11
N ASN A 125 15.14 23.63 23.81
CA ASN A 125 14.43 24.18 22.65
C ASN A 125 14.82 23.48 21.33
N GLN A 126 16.03 22.89 21.31
CA GLN A 126 16.56 22.15 20.17
C GLN A 126 15.89 20.77 19.97
N GLN A 127 15.48 20.05 21.01
CA GLN A 127 14.74 18.79 20.91
C GLN A 127 13.35 19.05 20.36
N ARG A 128 12.70 20.12 20.83
CA ARG A 128 11.40 20.54 20.31
C ARG A 128 11.50 20.93 18.84
N GLN A 129 12.55 21.65 18.46
CA GLN A 129 12.80 22.02 17.08
C GLN A 129 13.10 20.80 16.20
N ASN A 130 13.91 19.86 16.67
CA ASN A 130 14.22 18.62 15.95
C ASN A 130 12.96 17.77 15.74
N GLN A 131 12.11 17.63 16.76
CA GLN A 131 10.84 16.91 16.64
C GLN A 131 9.91 17.58 15.64
N LYS A 132 9.83 18.91 15.64
CA LYS A 132 9.06 19.66 14.65
C LYS A 132 9.60 19.44 13.23
N ASN A 133 10.91 19.57 13.03
CA ASN A 133 11.55 19.36 11.73
C ASN A 133 11.30 17.95 11.19
N VAL A 134 11.37 16.92 12.04
CA VAL A 134 11.04 15.53 11.67
C VAL A 134 9.58 15.42 11.29
N CYS A 135 8.68 15.94 12.12
CA CYS A 135 7.24 15.88 11.86
C CYS A 135 6.90 16.52 10.51
N ASP A 136 7.37 17.75 10.27
CA ASP A 136 7.15 18.49 9.03
C ASP A 136 7.70 17.73 7.81
N ALA A 137 8.87 17.11 7.94
CA ALA A 137 9.47 16.31 6.87
C ALA A 137 8.67 15.02 6.60
N LEU A 138 8.23 14.31 7.64
CA LEU A 138 7.40 13.11 7.51
C LEU A 138 6.02 13.43 6.94
N ILE A 139 5.41 14.55 7.34
CA ILE A 139 4.19 15.08 6.73
C ILE A 139 4.40 15.33 5.24
N GLY A 140 5.52 15.95 4.85
CA GLY A 140 5.87 16.19 3.45
C GLY A 140 5.96 14.89 2.65
N LEU A 141 6.64 13.87 3.18
CA LEU A 141 6.77 12.56 2.54
C LEU A 141 5.41 11.85 2.38
N ILE A 142 4.62 11.80 3.45
CA ILE A 142 3.31 11.13 3.44
C ILE A 142 2.32 11.90 2.56
N ARG A 143 2.38 13.24 2.52
CA ARG A 143 1.57 14.06 1.62
C ARG A 143 1.94 13.80 0.16
N GLY A 144 3.23 13.64 -0.15
CA GLY A 144 3.66 13.22 -1.48
C GLY A 144 2.97 11.91 -1.89
N ILE A 145 2.98 10.91 -1.02
CA ILE A 145 2.31 9.62 -1.26
C ILE A 145 0.81 9.81 -1.52
N GLY A 146 0.11 10.66 -0.77
CA GLY A 146 -1.32 10.89 -0.93
C GLY A 146 -1.75 11.74 -2.15
N VAL A 147 -0.81 12.36 -2.87
CA VAL A 147 -1.09 13.29 -3.97
C VAL A 147 -0.69 12.73 -5.35
N LEU A 148 0.24 11.78 -5.42
CA LEU A 148 0.89 11.37 -6.68
C LEU A 148 -0.06 10.79 -7.75
N GLU A 149 -1.25 10.24 -7.42
CA GLU A 149 -2.22 9.78 -8.44
C GLU A 149 -3.39 10.73 -8.73
N ASN A 150 -3.62 11.80 -7.95
CA ASN A 150 -4.67 12.78 -8.28
C ASN A 150 -4.28 13.70 -9.47
N SER A 151 -3.10 13.50 -10.05
CA SER A 151 -2.51 14.32 -11.12
C SER A 151 -2.39 13.61 -12.49
N GLN A 152 -2.99 12.42 -12.65
CA GLN A 152 -3.19 11.76 -13.95
C GLN A 152 -4.69 11.69 -14.28
#